data_AF-A0A9E5FG13-F1
#
_entry.id   AF-A0A9E5FG13-F1
#
_cell.length_a   1.000
_cell.length_b   1.000
_cell.length_c   1.000
_cell.angle_alpha   90.00
_cell.angle_beta   90.00
_cell.angle_gamma   90.00
#
_symmetry.space_group_name_H-M   'P 1'
#
loop_
_entity.id
_entity.type
_entity.pdbx_description
1 polymer ?
#
loop_
_entity_poly.entity_id
_entity_poly.type
_entity_poly.pdbx_seq_one_letter_code
_entity_poly.pdbx_strand_id
1 'polypeptide(L)'
;MFATLWKLLAKPGIRLAQKASRSQILLQLEGLEGRDVPSGSTIPSTVTPVLANGILTVHGTVRADAITVNQIGSSIGVAGRTFAASAVNTIVIVGESGDDTITVGAAITKPARIYGGGGDDTVYGGGGADE
;
A
#
# COMPACT_ATOMS: atom_id res chain seq x y z
N MET A 1 66.23 17.18 -36.48
CA MET A 1 65.65 17.56 -37.78
C MET A 1 64.17 17.19 -37.76
N PHE A 2 63.29 18.09 -37.29
CA PHE A 2 61.83 17.94 -37.38
C PHE A 2 61.25 19.33 -37.66
N ALA A 3 60.67 19.51 -38.84
CA ALA A 3 60.07 20.75 -39.34
C ALA A 3 58.53 20.68 -39.17
N THR A 4 57.93 21.60 -38.42
CA THR A 4 57.05 22.73 -38.87
C THR A 4 55.80 22.29 -39.66
N LEU A 5 54.60 22.31 -39.05
CA LEU A 5 53.58 23.38 -39.06
C LEU A 5 52.87 23.59 -40.42
N TRP A 6 51.55 23.34 -40.51
CA TRP A 6 50.57 24.25 -41.14
C TRP A 6 49.09 23.87 -40.86
N LYS A 7 48.25 24.90 -40.79
CA LYS A 7 46.81 24.99 -40.47
C LYS A 7 45.86 24.61 -41.64
N LEU A 8 44.61 24.25 -41.30
CA LEU A 8 43.33 24.72 -41.90
C LEU A 8 43.08 24.53 -43.41
N LEU A 9 41.98 23.85 -43.80
CA LEU A 9 41.03 24.31 -44.86
C LEU A 9 39.84 23.34 -45.09
N ALA A 10 38.64 23.90 -44.88
CA ALA A 10 37.37 23.78 -45.62
C ALA A 10 36.80 22.42 -46.11
N LYS A 11 35.56 22.14 -45.67
CA LYS A 11 34.53 21.36 -46.40
C LYS A 11 34.22 22.06 -47.74
N PRO A 12 33.95 21.37 -48.87
CA PRO A 12 32.55 21.01 -49.18
C PRO A 12 32.40 19.75 -50.06
N GLY A 13 31.21 19.15 -50.08
CA GLY A 13 30.93 18.06 -51.01
C GLY A 13 29.62 17.34 -50.78
N ILE A 14 28.52 18.02 -51.06
CA ILE A 14 27.17 17.43 -51.16
C ILE A 14 27.19 16.37 -52.26
N ARG A 15 26.83 15.12 -51.96
CA ARG A 15 26.35 14.16 -52.95
C ARG A 15 25.02 13.59 -52.48
N LEU A 16 23.97 14.12 -53.11
CA LEU A 16 22.64 13.54 -53.14
C LEU A 16 22.76 12.13 -53.74
N ALA A 17 22.49 11.11 -52.93
CA ALA A 17 22.13 9.79 -53.40
C ALA A 17 20.89 9.35 -52.63
N GLN A 18 19.79 9.97 -53.07
CA GLN A 18 18.40 9.61 -52.85
C GLN A 18 18.22 8.12 -53.14
N LYS A 19 18.19 7.26 -52.10
CA LYS A 19 17.91 5.84 -52.27
C LYS A 19 16.93 5.33 -51.23
N ALA A 20 15.76 4.96 -51.75
CA ALA A 20 14.67 4.24 -51.13
C ALA A 20 13.98 4.95 -49.96
N SER A 21 12.95 5.74 -50.30
CA SER A 21 11.78 5.87 -49.43
C SER A 21 11.21 4.46 -49.23
N ARG A 22 11.64 3.78 -48.17
CA ARG A 22 10.75 2.85 -47.48
C ARG A 22 9.82 3.75 -46.71
N SER A 23 8.56 3.79 -47.10
CA SER A 23 7.48 4.22 -46.21
C SER A 23 7.50 3.32 -44.98
N GLN A 24 8.36 3.64 -44.03
CA GLN A 24 8.11 3.25 -42.66
C GLN A 24 6.91 4.07 -42.27
N ILE A 25 5.75 3.42 -42.30
CA ILE A 25 4.59 3.83 -41.54
C ILE A 25 5.12 3.97 -40.10
N LEU A 26 5.54 5.19 -39.75
CA LEU A 26 5.86 5.56 -38.38
C LEU A 26 4.51 5.59 -37.68
N LEU A 27 4.09 4.42 -37.20
CA LEU A 27 3.10 4.35 -36.14
C LEU A 27 3.71 5.14 -34.99
N GLN A 28 3.30 6.39 -34.90
CA GLN A 28 3.59 7.29 -33.80
C GLN A 28 2.86 6.70 -32.59
N LEU A 29 3.49 5.74 -31.93
CA LEU A 29 3.09 5.30 -30.61
C LEU A 29 3.60 6.39 -29.67
N GLU A 30 2.76 7.38 -29.41
CA GLU A 30 2.95 8.25 -28.26
C GLU A 30 3.23 7.34 -27.06
N GLY A 31 4.39 7.53 -26.42
CA GLY A 31 4.76 6.76 -25.26
C GLY A 31 3.65 6.93 -24.25
N LEU A 32 2.95 5.84 -23.95
CA LEU A 32 1.94 5.80 -22.90
C LEU A 32 2.58 6.46 -21.69
N GLU A 33 2.06 7.62 -21.32
CA GLU A 33 2.24 8.13 -19.97
C GLU A 33 2.04 6.95 -19.03
N GLY A 34 3.04 6.68 -18.20
CA GLY A 34 2.93 5.62 -17.21
C GLY A 34 1.63 5.89 -16.47
N ARG A 35 0.65 5.01 -16.65
CA ARG A 35 -0.53 5.03 -15.81
C ARG A 35 -0.02 4.74 -14.41
N ASP A 36 0.29 5.78 -13.67
CA ASP A 36 0.25 5.72 -12.22
C ASP A 36 -1.24 5.61 -11.86
N VAL A 37 -1.81 4.44 -12.17
CA VAL A 37 -2.86 3.92 -11.33
C VAL A 37 -2.09 3.51 -10.08
N PRO A 38 -2.33 4.11 -8.91
CA PRO A 38 -2.09 3.40 -7.67
C PRO A 38 -3.07 2.20 -7.61
N SER A 39 -2.90 1.24 -8.52
CA SER A 39 -3.22 -0.16 -8.27
C SER A 39 -2.01 -0.82 -7.61
N GLY A 40 -1.32 -0.08 -6.75
CA GLY A 40 -0.75 -0.70 -5.58
C GLY A 40 -1.93 -1.13 -4.73
N SER A 41 -2.48 -2.32 -5.01
CA SER A 41 -2.85 -3.17 -3.89
C SER A 41 -1.54 -3.44 -3.16
N THR A 42 -1.08 -2.43 -2.40
CA THR A 42 0.00 -2.59 -1.46
C THR A 42 -0.57 -3.57 -0.51
N ILE A 43 -0.16 -4.84 -0.67
CA ILE A 43 -0.50 -5.88 0.28
C ILE A 43 -0.14 -5.31 1.64
N PRO A 44 -1.13 -4.96 2.49
CA PRO A 44 -0.83 -4.36 3.76
C PRO A 44 0.07 -5.37 4.46
N SER A 45 1.31 -4.98 4.74
CA SER A 45 2.28 -5.83 5.45
C SER A 45 2.34 -5.46 6.92
N THR A 46 1.40 -4.62 7.36
CA THR A 46 1.32 -4.08 8.71
C THR A 46 -0.14 -3.81 9.03
N VAL A 47 -0.55 -4.29 10.20
CA VAL A 47 -1.87 -4.03 10.76
C VAL A 47 -2.08 -2.51 10.90
N THR A 48 -3.14 -1.99 10.30
CA THR A 48 -3.41 -0.56 10.23
C THR A 48 -4.71 -0.22 10.96
N PRO A 49 -4.65 0.39 12.15
CA PRO A 49 -5.84 0.87 12.84
C PRO A 49 -6.18 2.31 12.42
N VAL A 50 -7.46 2.54 12.13
CA VAL A 50 -8.03 3.80 11.69
C VAL A 50 -9.26 4.11 12.54
N LEU A 51 -9.31 5.29 13.14
CA LEU A 51 -10.50 5.78 13.83
C LEU A 51 -11.21 6.80 12.94
N ALA A 52 -12.41 6.48 12.51
CA ALA A 52 -13.25 7.37 11.71
C ALA A 52 -14.69 7.34 12.23
N ASN A 53 -15.26 8.53 12.46
CA ASN A 53 -16.68 8.69 12.82
C ASN A 53 -17.13 7.84 14.03
N GLY A 54 -16.22 7.60 14.99
CA GLY A 54 -16.50 6.78 16.17
C GLY A 54 -16.29 5.27 15.98
N ILE A 55 -15.86 4.84 14.80
CA ILE A 55 -15.59 3.43 14.50
C ILE A 55 -14.08 3.25 14.42
N LEU A 56 -13.55 2.38 15.29
CA LEU A 56 -12.16 1.96 15.23
C LEU A 56 -12.06 0.74 14.32
N THR A 57 -11.61 0.94 13.09
CA THR A 57 -11.38 -0.13 12.12
C THR A 57 -9.93 -0.57 12.19
N VAL A 58 -9.69 -1.87 12.30
CA VAL A 58 -8.37 -2.49 12.34
C VAL A 58 -8.27 -3.44 11.15
N HIS A 59 -7.48 -3.07 10.16
CA HIS A 59 -7.17 -3.95 9.04
C HIS A 59 -5.90 -4.74 9.32
N GLY A 60 -6.00 -6.06 9.25
CA GLY A 60 -4.91 -7.01 9.16
C GLY A 60 -4.26 -7.03 7.78
N THR A 61 -3.56 -8.12 7.50
CA THR A 61 -2.73 -8.35 6.33
C THR A 61 -3.13 -9.65 5.66
N VAL A 62 -2.49 -9.99 4.54
CA VAL A 62 -2.70 -11.32 3.90
C VAL A 62 -1.83 -12.42 4.52
N ARG A 63 -1.23 -12.15 5.69
CA ARG A 63 -0.31 -13.04 6.41
C ARG A 63 -0.90 -13.24 7.81
N ALA A 64 -0.45 -14.27 8.50
CA ALA A 64 -0.80 -14.48 9.89
C ALA A 64 -0.48 -13.25 10.75
N ASP A 65 -1.52 -12.59 11.26
CA ASP A 65 -1.43 -11.43 12.14
C ASP A 65 -1.77 -11.77 13.59
N ALA A 66 -1.08 -11.11 14.51
CA ALA A 66 -1.41 -11.09 15.93
C ALA A 66 -2.03 -9.73 16.28
N ILE A 67 -3.36 -9.64 16.23
CA ILE A 67 -4.10 -8.41 16.48
C ILE A 67 -4.61 -8.40 17.92
N THR A 68 -3.97 -7.58 18.76
CA THR A 68 -4.41 -7.38 20.15
C THR A 68 -4.98 -5.99 20.33
N VAL A 69 -6.24 -5.92 20.74
CA VAL A 69 -6.92 -4.69 21.14
C VAL A 69 -7.07 -4.69 22.66
N ASN A 70 -6.46 -3.73 23.35
CA ASN A 70 -6.50 -3.67 24.80
C ASN A 70 -6.89 -2.28 25.31
N GLN A 71 -7.58 -2.23 26.45
CA GLN A 71 -7.84 -0.97 27.13
C GLN A 71 -6.67 -0.61 28.05
N ILE A 72 -6.18 0.63 27.92
CA ILE A 72 -5.09 1.19 28.72
C ILE A 72 -5.62 2.48 29.35
N GLY A 73 -6.14 2.37 30.57
CA GLY A 73 -6.82 3.48 31.25
C GLY A 73 -8.02 4.00 30.45
N SER A 74 -7.97 5.28 30.05
CA SER A 74 -9.01 5.94 29.23
C SER A 74 -8.79 5.81 27.71
N SER A 75 -7.81 5.01 27.28
CA SER A 75 -7.47 4.81 25.87
C SER A 75 -7.58 3.34 25.45
N ILE A 76 -7.76 3.10 24.16
CA ILE A 76 -7.72 1.78 23.51
C ILE A 76 -6.43 1.71 22.70
N GLY A 77 -5.61 0.71 22.98
CA GLY A 77 -4.38 0.40 22.26
C GLY A 77 -4.58 -0.74 21.26
N VAL A 78 -4.09 -0.57 20.04
CA VAL A 78 -4.07 -1.60 18.99
C VAL A 78 -2.90 -1.35 18.04
N ALA A 79 -2.16 -2.41 17.67
CA ALA A 79 -1.04 -2.35 16.72
C ALA A 79 -0.04 -1.20 16.99
N GLY A 80 0.27 -0.95 18.26
CA GLY A 80 1.19 0.12 18.68
C GLY A 80 0.62 1.55 18.65
N ARG A 81 -0.67 1.72 18.32
CA ARG A 81 -1.38 3.01 18.29
C ARG A 81 -2.40 3.07 19.40
N THR A 82 -2.68 4.28 19.89
CA THR A 82 -3.66 4.52 20.96
C THR A 82 -4.74 5.49 20.50
N PHE A 83 -5.97 5.24 20.94
CA PHE A 83 -7.15 6.03 20.62
C PHE A 83 -7.92 6.32 21.91
N ALA A 84 -8.53 7.49 22.04
CA ALA A 84 -9.35 7.79 23.22
C ALA A 84 -10.58 6.85 23.25
N ALA A 85 -10.81 6.15 24.35
CA ALA A 85 -11.94 5.21 24.47
C ALA A 85 -13.31 5.92 24.37
N SER A 86 -13.36 7.21 24.73
CA SER A 86 -14.54 8.06 24.55
C SER A 86 -14.85 8.36 23.09
N ALA A 87 -13.83 8.33 22.21
CA ALA A 87 -13.98 8.56 20.79
C ALA A 87 -14.31 7.26 20.02
N VAL A 88 -14.26 6.10 20.67
CA VAL A 88 -14.56 4.79 20.07
C VAL A 88 -15.92 4.31 20.55
N ASN A 89 -16.87 4.19 19.62
CA ASN A 89 -18.21 3.66 19.84
C ASN A 89 -18.30 2.18 19.48
N THR A 90 -17.67 1.81 18.36
CA THR A 90 -17.68 0.44 17.82
C THR A 90 -16.27 0.08 17.35
N ILE A 91 -15.90 -1.18 17.49
CA ILE A 91 -14.63 -1.71 17.02
C ILE A 91 -14.91 -2.68 15.88
N VAL A 92 -14.23 -2.51 14.76
CA VAL A 92 -14.32 -3.40 13.60
C VAL A 92 -12.93 -3.95 13.33
N ILE A 93 -12.78 -5.27 13.32
CA ILE A 93 -11.51 -5.92 13.03
C ILE A 93 -11.69 -6.77 11.78
N VAL A 94 -10.78 -6.63 10.83
CA VAL A 94 -10.76 -7.37 9.57
C VAL A 94 -9.39 -8.02 9.45
N GLY A 95 -9.28 -9.33 9.61
CA GLY A 95 -8.03 -10.09 9.50
C GLY A 95 -7.52 -10.21 8.06
N GLU A 96 -8.45 -10.27 7.09
CA GLU A 96 -8.21 -10.49 5.65
C GLU A 96 -7.88 -11.95 5.30
N SER A 97 -6.61 -12.36 5.20
CA SER A 97 -6.26 -13.75 4.88
C SER A 97 -4.99 -14.14 5.63
N GLY A 98 -4.84 -15.43 5.93
CA GLY A 98 -3.79 -15.93 6.80
C GLY A 98 -4.40 -16.48 8.08
N ASP A 99 -3.57 -17.12 8.90
CA ASP A 99 -4.04 -17.70 10.16
C ASP A 99 -3.93 -16.63 11.26
N ASP A 100 -5.01 -15.89 11.47
CA ASP A 100 -4.99 -14.72 12.34
C ASP A 100 -5.31 -15.08 13.79
N THR A 101 -4.62 -14.42 14.73
CA THR A 101 -4.97 -14.44 16.15
C THR A 101 -5.47 -13.06 16.57
N ILE A 102 -6.78 -12.95 16.78
CA ILE A 102 -7.46 -11.71 17.14
C ILE A 102 -7.90 -11.79 18.59
N THR A 103 -7.43 -10.84 19.41
CA THR A 103 -7.80 -10.75 20.84
C THR A 103 -8.34 -9.38 21.16
N VAL A 104 -9.59 -9.32 21.61
CA VAL A 104 -10.19 -8.13 22.21
C VAL A 104 -10.17 -8.28 23.72
N GLY A 105 -9.50 -7.36 24.42
CA GLY A 105 -9.37 -7.42 25.86
C GLY A 105 -10.72 -7.35 26.56
N ALA A 106 -10.92 -8.16 27.61
CA ALA A 106 -12.18 -8.23 28.36
C ALA A 106 -12.64 -6.90 28.99
N ALA A 107 -11.74 -5.94 29.17
CA ALA A 107 -12.09 -4.60 29.65
C ALA A 107 -12.86 -3.77 28.60
N ILE A 108 -12.75 -4.12 27.32
CA ILE A 108 -13.47 -3.48 26.22
C ILE A 108 -14.93 -3.96 26.26
N THR A 109 -15.82 -3.08 26.69
CA THR A 109 -17.28 -3.32 26.73
C THR A 109 -18.01 -2.74 25.52
N LYS A 110 -17.28 -2.07 24.62
CA LYS A 110 -17.82 -1.53 23.37
C LYS A 110 -18.17 -2.69 22.42
N PRO A 111 -19.23 -2.56 21.61
CA PRO A 111 -19.55 -3.54 20.58
C PRO A 111 -18.36 -3.73 19.64
N ALA A 112 -18.03 -4.98 19.36
CA ALA A 112 -16.96 -5.37 18.47
C ALA A 112 -17.51 -6.29 17.38
N ARG A 113 -17.11 -6.04 16.14
CA ARG A 113 -17.42 -6.88 14.99
C ARG A 113 -16.11 -7.38 14.38
N ILE A 114 -15.93 -8.69 14.36
CA ILE A 114 -14.66 -9.32 14.00
C ILE A 114 -14.88 -10.19 12.78
N TYR A 115 -14.12 -9.90 11.72
CA TYR A 115 -14.06 -10.67 10.49
C TYR A 115 -12.67 -11.29 10.41
N GLY A 116 -12.54 -12.59 10.68
CA GLY A 116 -11.25 -13.30 10.54
C GLY A 116 -10.77 -13.27 9.09
N GLY A 117 -11.64 -13.70 8.18
CA GLY A 117 -11.34 -13.69 6.75
C GLY A 117 -11.02 -15.09 6.26
N GLY A 118 -10.00 -15.25 5.42
CA GLY A 118 -9.62 -16.53 4.85
C GLY A 118 -8.38 -17.13 5.51
N GLY A 119 -8.55 -18.20 6.28
CA GLY A 119 -7.47 -18.93 6.97
C GLY A 119 -8.02 -19.65 8.19
N ASP A 120 -7.14 -20.25 9.01
CA ASP A 120 -7.51 -20.82 10.29
C ASP A 120 -7.40 -19.76 11.40
N ASP A 121 -8.47 -18.97 11.56
CA ASP A 121 -8.49 -17.83 12.48
C ASP A 121 -8.88 -18.22 13.92
N THR A 122 -8.20 -17.63 14.90
CA THR A 122 -8.54 -17.72 16.32
C THR A 122 -9.00 -16.36 16.85
N VAL A 123 -10.24 -16.29 17.33
CA VAL A 123 -10.85 -15.05 17.84
C VAL A 123 -11.21 -15.17 19.32
N TYR A 124 -10.69 -14.24 20.12
CA TYR A 124 -11.10 -14.01 21.50
C TYR A 124 -11.87 -12.69 21.60
N GLY A 125 -13.18 -12.81 21.79
CA GLY A 125 -14.09 -11.67 21.96
C GLY A 125 -13.84 -10.88 23.25
N GLY A 126 -14.35 -9.65 23.28
CA GLY A 126 -14.19 -8.73 24.39
C GLY A 126 -15.11 -9.06 25.57
N GLY A 127 -15.27 -8.09 26.47
CA GLY A 127 -16.28 -8.16 27.54
C GLY A 127 -17.61 -7.51 27.18
N GLY A 128 -17.72 -6.96 25.98
CA GLY A 128 -18.91 -6.30 25.44
C GLY A 128 -19.87 -7.28 24.76
N ALA A 129 -21.00 -6.76 24.27
CA ALA A 129 -21.88 -7.55 23.41
C ALA A 129 -21.23 -7.70 22.02
N ASP A 130 -20.99 -8.95 21.62
CA ASP A 130 -20.47 -9.30 20.30
C ASP A 130 -21.64 -9.55 19.31
N GLU A 131 -21.50 -9.14 18.05
CA GLU A 131 -22.51 -9.27 16.98
C GLU A 131 -21.96 -9.78 15.64
#